data_AF-A0A9J5Y9P9-F1
#
_entry.id   AF-A0A9J5Y9P9-F1
#
_cell.length_a   1.000
_cell.length_b   1.000
_cell.length_c   1.000
_cell.angle_alpha   90.00
_cell.angle_beta   90.00
_cell.angle_gamma   90.00
#
_symmetry.space_group_name_H-M   'P 1'
#
loop_
_entity.id
_entity.type
_entity.pdbx_description
1 polymer ?
#
loop_
_entity_poly.entity_id
_entity_poly.type
_entity_poly.pdbx_seq_one_letter_code
_entity_poly.pdbx_strand_id
1 'polypeptide(L)' 'MMIQIVDAVYVIEAKECSEGLPWVTMHCRGEVAEGNCWVACQQRHGMDVKATCRDSAVLPTQFCWCTWPC' A
#
# COMPACT_ATOMS: atom_id res chain seq x y z
N MET A 1 47.17 -14.01 -8.00
CA MET A 1 46.23 -12.92 -7.63
C MET A 1 44.92 -13.16 -8.35
N MET A 2 43.86 -13.48 -7.62
CA MET A 2 42.47 -13.02 -7.81
C MET A 2 41.58 -13.81 -6.85
N ILE A 3 41.16 -13.15 -5.77
CA ILE A 3 40.09 -13.62 -4.90
C ILE A 3 38.80 -13.15 -5.58
N GLN A 4 37.99 -14.08 -6.11
CA GLN A 4 36.66 -13.75 -6.60
C GLN A 4 35.70 -13.73 -5.40
N ILE A 5 35.39 -12.52 -4.93
CA ILE A 5 34.32 -12.29 -3.95
C ILE A 5 33.01 -12.41 -4.72
N VAL A 6 32.30 -13.52 -4.54
CA VAL A 6 30.90 -13.65 -4.99
C VAL A 6 30.03 -12.91 -3.98
N ASP A 7 29.80 -11.62 -4.23
CA ASP A 7 28.78 -10.84 -3.51
C ASP A 7 27.40 -11.42 -3.87
N ALA A 8 26.90 -12.30 -3.01
CA ALA A 8 25.54 -12.79 -3.08
C ALA A 8 24.60 -11.62 -2.80
N VAL A 9 24.02 -11.05 -3.86
CA VAL A 9 22.94 -10.07 -3.75
C VAL A 9 21.69 -10.82 -3.28
N TYR A 10 21.42 -10.79 -1.98
CA TYR A 10 20.18 -11.31 -1.42
C TYR A 10 19.05 -10.34 -1.73
N VAL A 11 18.15 -10.71 -2.65
CA VAL A 11 16.88 -10.01 -2.84
C VAL A 11 15.99 -10.39 -1.66
N ILE A 12 15.87 -9.50 -0.68
CA ILE A 12 14.84 -9.61 0.35
C ILE A 12 13.55 -9.10 -0.30
N GLU A 13 12.72 -10.01 -0.83
CA GLU A 13 11.36 -9.64 -1.23
C GLU A 13 10.58 -9.27 0.04
N ALA A 14 10.35 -7.98 0.25
CA ALA A 14 9.44 -7.53 1.29
C ALA A 14 8.07 -8.12 1.00
N LYS A 15 7.45 -8.73 2.01
CA LYS A 15 6.10 -9.29 1.88
C LYS A 15 5.15 -8.10 1.80
N GLU A 16 4.31 -8.03 0.77
CA GLU A 16 3.31 -6.95 0.71
C GLU A 16 2.11 -7.29 1.60
N CYS A 17 1.85 -6.45 2.59
CA CYS A 17 0.64 -6.46 3.41
C CYS A 17 -0.39 -5.50 2.82
N SER A 18 -1.68 -5.80 3.03
CA SER A 18 -2.77 -4.93 2.59
C SER A 18 -3.92 -4.87 3.59
N GLU A 19 -4.54 -3.70 3.73
CA GLU A 19 -5.69 -3.48 4.60
C GLU A 19 -6.69 -2.50 3.97
N GLY A 20 -7.98 -2.81 4.08
CA GLY A 20 -9.07 -1.92 3.72
C GLY A 20 -9.49 -1.04 4.90
N LEU A 21 -9.69 0.25 4.67
CA LEU A 21 -10.23 1.20 5.64
C LEU A 21 -11.67 1.60 5.25
N PRO A 22 -12.69 0.78 5.53
CA PRO A 22 -14.06 1.00 5.06
C PRO A 22 -14.73 2.25 5.66
N TRP A 23 -14.22 2.77 6.77
CA TRP A 23 -14.68 4.05 7.35
C TRP A 23 -14.12 5.28 6.65
N VAL A 24 -13.06 5.12 5.84
CA VAL A 24 -12.52 6.20 5.00
C VAL A 24 -13.19 6.09 3.64
N THR A 25 -14.44 6.55 3.58
CA THR A 25 -15.22 6.60 2.35
C THR A 25 -14.81 7.78 1.49
N MET A 26 -14.77 7.58 0.18
CA MET A 26 -14.42 8.64 -0.77
C MET A 26 -14.98 8.38 -2.16
N HIS A 27 -15.01 9.44 -2.97
CA HIS A 27 -15.24 9.35 -4.40
C HIS A 27 -13.88 9.40 -5.09
N CYS A 28 -13.50 8.33 -5.77
CA CYS A 28 -12.22 8.28 -6.46
C CYS A 28 -12.41 8.57 -7.93
N ARG A 29 -11.44 9.26 -8.53
CA ARG A 29 -11.31 9.37 -9.98
C ARG A 29 -10.40 8.24 -10.48
N GLY A 30 -10.95 7.03 -10.58
CA GLY A 30 -10.20 5.81 -10.91
C GLY A 30 -9.55 5.17 -9.67
N GLU A 31 -8.41 4.50 -9.86
CA GLU A 31 -7.70 3.81 -8.75
C GLU A 31 -6.91 4.75 -7.82
N VAL A 32 -6.76 6.02 -8.23
CA VAL A 32 -6.03 7.03 -7.45
C VAL A 32 -6.89 7.44 -6.26
N ALA A 33 -6.36 7.18 -5.06
CA ALA A 33 -7.01 7.60 -3.84
C ALA A 33 -6.73 9.10 -3.58
N GLU A 34 -7.77 9.86 -3.23
CA GLU A 34 -7.61 11.26 -2.86
C GLU A 34 -6.93 11.41 -1.50
N GLY A 35 -6.42 12.61 -1.19
CA GLY A 35 -5.44 12.85 -0.11
C GLY A 35 -5.83 12.36 1.29
N ASN A 36 -7.13 12.21 1.57
CA ASN A 36 -7.63 11.62 2.82
C ASN A 36 -7.27 10.12 2.96
N CYS A 37 -7.22 9.35 1.88
CA CYS A 37 -6.80 7.93 1.92
C CYS A 37 -5.31 7.81 2.22
N TRP A 38 -4.51 8.60 1.49
CA TRP A 38 -3.07 8.62 1.65
C TRP A 38 -2.66 8.94 3.08
N VAL A 39 -3.22 10.00 3.66
CA VAL A 39 -2.96 10.40 5.05
C VAL A 39 -3.40 9.31 6.04
N ALA A 40 -4.58 8.71 5.85
CA ALA A 40 -5.06 7.65 6.72
C ALA A 40 -4.16 6.40 6.68
N CYS A 41 -3.72 5.99 5.50
CA CYS A 41 -2.78 4.88 5.34
C CYS A 41 -1.43 5.20 6.00
N GLN A 42 -0.90 6.42 5.81
CA GLN A 42 0.38 6.83 6.39
C GLN A 42 0.35 6.87 7.91
N GLN A 43 -0.73 7.38 8.50
CA GLN A 43 -0.89 7.43 9.95
C GLN A 43 -0.95 6.03 10.57
N ARG A 44 -1.38 5.01 9.81
CA ARG A 44 -1.57 3.65 10.32
C ARG A 44 -0.38 2.73 10.09
N HIS A 45 0.29 2.84 8.95
CA HIS A 45 1.34 1.89 8.54
C HIS A 45 2.72 2.52 8.35
N GLY A 46 2.83 3.84 8.46
CA GLY A 46 4.09 4.57 8.25
C GLY A 46 4.26 5.10 6.83
N MET A 47 5.48 5.56 6.51
CA MET A 47 5.70 6.37 5.29
C MET A 47 5.77 5.54 4.00
N ASP A 48 6.15 4.26 4.06
CA ASP A 48 6.30 3.38 2.89
C ASP A 48 4.99 2.67 2.50
N VAL A 49 3.87 3.38 2.60
CA VAL A 49 2.54 2.86 2.26
C VAL A 49 2.06 3.42 0.94
N LYS A 50 1.37 2.59 0.16
CA LYS A 50 0.59 2.98 -1.01
C LYS A 50 -0.88 3.06 -0.62
N ALA A 51 -1.56 4.07 -1.11
CA ALA A 51 -2.99 4.27 -0.89
C ALA A 51 -3.71 4.21 -2.24
N THR A 52 -4.66 3.30 -2.35
CA THR A 52 -5.46 3.07 -3.56
C THR A 52 -6.94 3.08 -3.22
N CYS A 53 -7.77 3.24 -4.24
CA CYS A 53 -9.21 3.16 -4.07
C CYS A 53 -9.74 1.81 -4.52
N ARG A 54 -10.70 1.26 -3.77
CA ARG A 54 -11.36 -0.02 -4.09
C ARG A 54 -12.87 0.12 -4.04
N ASP A 55 -13.53 -0.55 -4.98
CA ASP A 55 -14.96 -0.81 -4.91
C ASP A 55 -15.25 -1.98 -3.97
N SER A 56 -16.40 -1.94 -3.30
CA SER A 56 -16.93 -3.05 -2.52
C SER A 56 -18.31 -3.39 -3.04
N ALA A 57 -18.62 -4.69 -3.19
CA ALA A 57 -19.97 -5.13 -3.52
C ALA A 57 -20.98 -4.85 -2.39
N VAL A 58 -20.49 -4.51 -1.19
CA VAL A 58 -21.30 -4.39 0.04
C VAL A 58 -21.46 -2.93 0.48
N LEU A 59 -20.55 -2.04 0.07
CA LEU A 59 -20.61 -0.62 0.42
C LEU A 59 -21.16 0.18 -0.77
N PRO A 60 -22.04 1.16 -0.54
CA PRO A 60 -22.57 2.00 -1.61
C PRO A 60 -21.54 3.02 -2.14
N THR A 61 -20.37 3.08 -1.52
CA THR A 61 -19.27 4.00 -1.85
C THR A 61 -17.95 3.26 -1.91
N GLN A 62 -17.00 3.85 -2.65
CA GLN A 62 -15.62 3.36 -2.70
C GLN A 62 -14.92 3.64 -1.37
N PHE A 63 -13.92 2.81 -1.07
CA PHE A 63 -13.20 2.90 0.19
C PHE A 63 -11.68 2.84 -0.03
N CYS A 64 -10.97 3.32 0.98
CA CYS A 64 -9.51 3.38 0.97
C CYS A 64 -8.87 2.00 1.16
N TRP A 65 -7.84 1.70 0.38
CA TRP A 65 -7.07 0.46 0.42
C TRP A 65 -5.58 0.75 0.54
N CYS A 66 -4.99 0.32 1.65
CA CYS A 66 -3.58 0.53 1.97
C CYS A 66 -2.74 -0.70 1.58
N THR A 67 -1.52 -0.50 1.11
CA THR A 67 -0.55 -1.58 0.85
C THR A 67 0.84 -1.13 1.27
N TRP A 68 1.55 -1.92 2.07
CA TRP A 68 2.87 -1.56 2.64
C TRP A 68 3.77 -2.79 2.79
N PRO A 69 5.10 -2.61 2.88
CA PRO A 69 6.01 -3.70 3.17
C PRO A 69 5.87 -4.18 4.62
N CYS A 70 5.77 -5.49 4.77
CA CYS A 70 5.85 -6.28 5.98
C CYS A 70 6.66 -7.57 5.67
#